data_AF-A0A0F9ABV9-F1
#
_entry.id   AF-A0A0F9ABV9-F1
#
_cell.length_a   1.000
_cell.length_b   1.000
_cell.length_c   1.000
_cell.angle_alpha   90.00
_cell.angle_beta   90.00
_cell.angle_gamma   90.00
#
_symmetry.space_group_name_H-M   'P 1'
#
loop_
_entity.id
_entity.type
_entity.pdbx_description
1 polymer ?
#
loop_
_entity_poly.entity_id
_entity_poly.type
_entity_poly.pdbx_seq_one_letter_code
_entity_poly.pdbx_strand_id
1 'polypeptide(L)'
;VAVAYAGHLLAGLGAAVWKIEPPNGDPMRRQALFSGDRPDPEASAAFLFYNSGKRSVCIGPDRRGDAALLRRLAAGTDIVIADAAAARLLKARALSRRGSIVVVVTPFGLTGPYSAFPATDLTLQALMGLMYITGDPGRPPLKLGLPIPELAAGQLAALVALAGLWQRGSVGPGTLVDLSIWECALTAMEHAPMNWSYRRAVWHRRGNLGGIAGWGLYPCRDGYVGVISGLGETYDEFRRMIGPPLDDQKFASMAARTRFADEMHAAVLSWLSTRRRKGVVREAQRRGLPFGYLHSVADLLESPHFNARRFFRPVSHPGAESLLFPAGPFRSSAAQWRLERAPLLDEHRRAATSIEPRRETGDRQAGSEASARLPLAGVRVLETAVVWAGPLCGRMLADLGADVIHVEGPARIDRVRLLITVNNSVGDDYWNWGTYFMERNLGK
;
A
#
# COMPACT_ATOMS: atom_id res chain seq x y z
N VAL A 1 -13.11 4.25 -2.76
CA VAL A 1 -12.49 3.86 -1.46
C VAL A 1 -11.22 4.66 -1.19
N ALA A 2 -10.38 4.90 -2.20
CA ALA A 2 -9.12 5.61 -2.13
C ALA A 2 -9.19 6.97 -1.41
N VAL A 3 -10.13 7.86 -1.79
CA VAL A 3 -10.32 9.17 -1.15
C VAL A 3 -10.61 9.05 0.35
N ALA A 4 -11.48 8.10 0.73
CA ALA A 4 -11.80 7.87 2.12
C ALA A 4 -10.58 7.32 2.88
N TYR A 5 -9.81 6.40 2.30
CA TYR A 5 -8.62 5.86 2.92
C TYR A 5 -7.51 6.91 3.09
N ALA A 6 -7.26 7.76 2.09
CA ALA A 6 -6.31 8.87 2.21
C ALA A 6 -6.68 9.81 3.38
N GLY A 7 -7.96 10.17 3.50
CA GLY A 7 -8.45 10.96 4.63
C GLY A 7 -8.31 10.23 5.98
N HIS A 8 -8.46 8.91 6.03
CA HIS A 8 -8.23 8.12 7.24
C HIS A 8 -6.75 8.17 7.67
N LEU A 9 -5.83 8.02 6.73
CA LEU A 9 -4.39 8.12 6.99
C LEU A 9 -4.01 9.50 7.53
N LEU A 10 -4.53 10.57 6.92
CA LEU A 10 -4.29 11.94 7.37
C LEU A 10 -4.88 12.22 8.76
N ALA A 11 -6.10 11.74 9.04
CA ALA A 11 -6.70 11.86 10.36
C ALA A 11 -5.87 11.11 11.43
N GLY A 12 -5.41 9.90 11.10
CA GLY A 12 -4.51 9.13 11.94
C GLY A 12 -3.19 9.85 12.24
N LEU A 13 -2.66 10.60 11.29
CA LEU A 13 -1.47 11.46 11.46
C LEU A 13 -1.75 12.79 12.16
N GLY A 14 -2.99 13.02 12.60
CA GLY A 14 -3.38 14.18 13.42
C GLY A 14 -4.05 15.33 12.67
N ALA A 15 -4.31 15.20 11.36
CA ALA A 15 -5.01 16.23 10.61
C ALA A 15 -6.49 16.35 11.02
N ALA A 16 -7.01 17.57 11.04
CA ALA A 16 -8.44 17.83 11.20
C ALA A 16 -9.20 17.55 9.90
N VAL A 17 -9.60 16.29 9.69
CA VAL A 17 -10.23 15.86 8.43
C VAL A 17 -11.75 16.05 8.47
N TRP A 18 -12.27 16.88 7.56
CA TRP A 18 -13.71 17.12 7.38
C TRP A 18 -14.23 16.31 6.19
N LYS A 19 -15.09 15.35 6.48
CA LYS A 19 -15.83 14.55 5.50
C LYS A 19 -17.11 15.28 5.14
N ILE A 20 -17.22 15.66 3.88
CA ILE A 20 -18.43 16.21 3.30
C ILE A 20 -19.26 15.05 2.75
N GLU A 21 -20.51 14.95 3.18
CA GLU A 21 -21.43 13.88 2.80
C GLU A 21 -22.70 14.48 2.18
N PRO A 22 -23.42 13.76 1.31
CA PRO A 22 -24.78 14.16 0.94
C PRO A 22 -25.72 14.04 2.16
N PRO A 23 -26.92 14.65 2.14
CA PRO A 23 -27.86 14.59 3.27
C PRO A 23 -28.25 13.17 3.73
N ASN A 24 -28.21 12.20 2.83
CA ASN A 24 -28.46 10.78 3.11
C ASN A 24 -27.19 9.98 3.47
N GLY A 25 -26.06 10.65 3.68
CA GLY A 25 -24.79 10.06 4.06
C GLY A 25 -24.04 9.35 2.92
N ASP A 26 -22.74 9.13 3.15
CA ASP A 26 -21.88 8.34 2.25
C ASP A 26 -22.51 6.95 1.99
N PRO A 27 -22.59 6.49 0.73
CA PRO A 27 -23.07 5.14 0.40
C PRO A 27 -22.43 4.01 1.22
N MET A 28 -21.17 4.16 1.63
CA MET A 28 -20.44 3.21 2.47
C MET A 28 -21.11 2.99 3.83
N ARG A 29 -21.87 3.96 4.35
CA ARG A 29 -22.69 3.78 5.57
C ARG A 29 -23.68 2.62 5.45
N ARG A 30 -24.13 2.32 4.23
CA ARG A 30 -25.09 1.24 3.94
C ARG A 30 -24.42 -0.06 3.49
N GLN A 31 -23.09 -0.15 3.55
CA GLN A 31 -22.36 -1.33 3.14
C GLN A 31 -22.21 -2.31 4.32
N ALA A 32 -22.69 -3.53 4.16
CA ALA A 32 -22.42 -4.62 5.09
C ALA A 32 -20.91 -4.95 5.16
N LEU A 33 -20.38 -5.50 6.26
CA LEU A 33 -21.02 -5.99 7.48
C LEU A 33 -21.38 -4.86 8.47
N PHE A 34 -22.43 -5.06 9.27
CA PHE A 34 -22.86 -4.13 10.31
C PHE A 34 -22.59 -4.69 11.70
N SER A 35 -22.22 -3.85 12.67
CA SER A 35 -22.15 -4.25 14.07
C SER A 35 -23.54 -4.70 14.56
N GLY A 36 -23.62 -5.83 15.26
CA GLY A 36 -24.89 -6.39 15.74
C GLY A 36 -25.77 -7.02 14.65
N ASP A 37 -25.20 -7.31 13.47
CA ASP A 37 -25.84 -8.02 12.34
C ASP A 37 -27.18 -7.44 11.87
N ARG A 38 -27.36 -6.12 12.05
CA ARG A 38 -28.55 -5.38 11.60
C ARG A 38 -28.15 -4.19 10.74
N PRO A 39 -28.81 -3.94 9.59
CA PRO A 39 -28.53 -2.76 8.77
C PRO A 39 -28.74 -1.46 9.54
N ASP A 40 -27.64 -0.76 9.80
CA ASP A 40 -27.63 0.55 10.44
C ASP A 40 -26.54 1.43 9.78
N PRO A 41 -26.90 2.61 9.22
CA PRO A 41 -25.95 3.57 8.65
C PRO A 41 -24.81 4.02 9.58
N GLU A 42 -24.96 3.87 10.89
CA GLU A 42 -23.95 4.21 11.90
C GLU A 42 -23.15 2.99 12.40
N ALA A 43 -23.45 1.79 11.87
CA ALA A 43 -22.85 0.53 12.30
C ALA A 43 -22.04 -0.19 11.21
N SER A 44 -21.94 0.36 9.98
CA SER A 44 -21.18 -0.28 8.89
C SER A 44 -19.69 -0.36 9.21
N ALA A 45 -19.16 -1.58 9.28
CA ALA A 45 -17.74 -1.83 9.57
C ALA A 45 -16.80 -1.13 8.56
N ALA A 46 -17.19 -1.10 7.28
CA ALA A 46 -16.43 -0.40 6.25
C ALA A 46 -16.41 1.12 6.51
N PHE A 47 -17.58 1.72 6.78
CA PHE A 47 -17.65 3.15 7.07
C PHE A 47 -16.85 3.50 8.32
N LEU A 48 -17.01 2.73 9.40
CA LEU A 48 -16.33 2.92 10.65
C LEU A 48 -14.81 2.88 10.47
N PHE A 49 -14.29 1.93 9.69
CA PHE A 49 -12.85 1.82 9.38
C PHE A 49 -12.33 3.00 8.56
N TYR A 50 -12.91 3.27 7.40
CA TYR A 50 -12.38 4.29 6.49
C TYR A 50 -12.61 5.73 6.98
N ASN A 51 -13.42 5.94 8.02
CA ASN A 51 -13.77 7.28 8.49
C ASN A 51 -13.47 7.52 9.97
N SER A 52 -12.80 6.59 10.66
CA SER A 52 -12.20 6.82 11.98
C SER A 52 -11.42 8.13 12.03
N GLY A 53 -11.68 8.95 13.06
CA GLY A 53 -11.00 10.23 13.33
C GLY A 53 -11.41 11.41 12.45
N LYS A 54 -12.41 11.23 11.57
CA LYS A 54 -12.93 12.33 10.75
C LYS A 54 -14.08 13.07 11.44
N ARG A 55 -14.39 14.25 10.94
CA ARG A 55 -15.60 15.03 11.26
C ARG A 55 -16.58 14.95 10.11
N SER A 56 -17.88 14.75 10.36
CA SER A 56 -18.92 14.68 9.33
C SER A 56 -19.72 15.98 9.24
N VAL A 57 -19.97 16.43 8.01
CA VAL A 57 -20.91 17.49 7.67
C VAL A 57 -21.66 17.09 6.41
N CYS A 58 -22.98 17.03 6.49
CA CYS A 58 -23.82 16.84 5.31
C CYS A 58 -23.88 18.16 4.53
N ILE A 59 -23.88 18.13 3.20
CA ILE A 59 -24.07 19.28 2.31
C ILE A 59 -25.02 18.84 1.20
N GLY A 60 -26.14 19.55 1.02
CA GLY A 60 -27.14 19.28 -0.02
C GLY A 60 -27.45 20.51 -0.86
N PRO A 61 -27.81 20.33 -2.15
CA PRO A 61 -28.12 21.46 -3.04
C PRO A 61 -29.37 22.24 -2.59
N ASP A 62 -30.35 21.56 -1.99
CA ASP A 62 -31.65 22.14 -1.63
C ASP A 62 -31.65 22.80 -0.24
N ARG A 63 -30.60 22.60 0.56
CA ARG A 63 -30.54 23.12 1.93
C ARG A 63 -29.96 24.54 1.94
N ARG A 64 -30.78 25.50 2.39
CA ARG A 64 -30.39 26.91 2.48
C ARG A 64 -29.08 27.07 3.26
N GLY A 65 -28.11 27.75 2.67
CA GLY A 65 -26.81 28.05 3.27
C GLY A 65 -25.71 27.03 3.00
N ASP A 66 -26.04 25.83 2.49
CA ASP A 66 -25.04 24.77 2.27
C ASP A 66 -24.01 25.13 1.20
N ALA A 67 -24.41 25.83 0.13
CA ALA A 67 -23.46 26.36 -0.86
C ALA A 67 -22.49 27.39 -0.28
N ALA A 68 -22.89 28.15 0.74
CA ALA A 68 -22.00 29.07 1.45
C ALA A 68 -21.08 28.32 2.42
N LEU A 69 -21.63 27.33 3.15
CA LEU A 69 -20.86 26.48 4.05
C LEU A 69 -19.78 25.68 3.31
N LEU A 70 -20.12 25.06 2.17
CA LEU A 70 -19.17 24.33 1.33
C LEU A 70 -18.01 25.22 0.86
N ARG A 71 -18.32 26.44 0.40
CA ARG A 71 -17.29 27.41 0.00
C ARG A 71 -16.40 27.84 1.17
N ARG A 72 -16.97 28.03 2.36
CA ARG A 72 -16.21 28.34 3.59
C ARG A 72 -15.26 27.20 3.95
N LEU A 73 -15.78 25.97 4.01
CA LEU A 73 -14.98 24.77 4.27
C LEU A 73 -13.82 24.67 3.26
N ALA A 74 -14.11 24.79 1.97
CA ALA A 74 -13.09 24.67 0.92
C ALA A 74 -12.02 25.78 0.96
N ALA A 75 -12.39 26.99 1.36
CA ALA A 75 -11.45 28.10 1.51
C ALA A 75 -10.61 28.00 2.80
N GLY A 76 -11.09 27.27 3.80
CA GLY A 76 -10.41 27.08 5.08
C GLY A 76 -9.44 25.90 5.13
N THR A 77 -9.37 25.05 4.10
CA THR A 77 -8.60 23.80 4.14
C THR A 77 -7.24 23.86 3.45
N ASP A 78 -6.27 23.19 4.06
CA ASP A 78 -4.92 22.98 3.51
C ASP A 78 -4.87 21.96 2.38
N ILE A 79 -5.57 20.85 2.58
CA ILE A 79 -5.67 19.76 1.63
C ILE A 79 -7.14 19.58 1.23
N VAL A 80 -7.38 19.35 -0.05
CA VAL A 80 -8.65 18.84 -0.58
C VAL A 80 -8.36 17.52 -1.27
N ILE A 81 -8.98 16.44 -0.81
CA ILE A 81 -8.95 15.15 -1.51
C ILE A 81 -10.35 14.90 -2.07
N ALA A 82 -10.44 14.74 -3.38
CA ALA A 82 -11.71 14.69 -4.08
C ALA A 82 -11.68 13.65 -5.20
N ASP A 83 -12.84 13.11 -5.56
CA ASP A 83 -13.02 12.50 -6.88
C ASP A 83 -13.27 13.59 -7.94
N ALA A 84 -13.45 13.18 -9.20
CA ALA A 84 -13.70 14.11 -10.30
C ALA A 84 -14.97 14.98 -10.10
N ALA A 85 -16.05 14.39 -9.58
CA ALA A 85 -17.31 15.09 -9.41
C ALA A 85 -17.20 16.18 -8.33
N ALA A 86 -16.63 15.83 -7.17
CA ALA A 86 -16.36 16.76 -6.09
C ALA A 86 -15.33 17.82 -6.49
N ALA A 87 -14.28 17.46 -7.24
CA ALA A 87 -13.28 18.41 -7.73
C ALA A 87 -13.90 19.49 -8.63
N ARG A 88 -14.85 19.10 -9.49
CA ARG A 88 -15.61 20.05 -10.33
C ARG A 88 -16.49 20.97 -9.49
N LEU A 89 -17.24 20.43 -8.53
CA LEU A 89 -18.10 21.22 -7.64
C LEU A 89 -17.30 22.25 -6.82
N LEU A 90 -16.13 21.85 -6.34
CA LEU A 90 -15.24 22.66 -5.51
C LEU A 90 -14.37 23.63 -6.33
N LYS A 91 -14.42 23.58 -7.66
CA LYS A 91 -13.53 24.33 -8.56
C LYS A 91 -12.05 24.11 -8.18
N ALA A 92 -11.61 22.85 -8.14
CA ALA A 92 -10.28 22.40 -7.70
C ALA A 92 -9.10 23.26 -8.20
N ARG A 93 -9.11 23.68 -9.46
CA ARG A 93 -8.06 24.55 -10.02
C ARG A 93 -8.03 25.95 -9.39
N ALA A 94 -9.17 26.50 -9.01
CA ALA A 94 -9.23 27.77 -8.29
C ALA A 94 -8.72 27.65 -6.85
N LEU A 95 -9.03 26.53 -6.18
CA LEU A 95 -8.53 26.27 -4.82
C LEU A 95 -7.01 26.09 -4.78
N SER A 96 -6.44 25.37 -5.75
CA SER A 96 -4.97 25.22 -5.84
C SER A 96 -4.26 26.55 -6.07
N ARG A 97 -4.79 27.43 -6.93
CA ARG A 97 -4.26 28.79 -7.11
C ARG A 97 -4.28 29.63 -5.82
N ARG A 98 -5.22 29.36 -4.90
CA ARG A 98 -5.32 30.03 -3.59
C ARG A 98 -4.45 29.39 -2.49
N GLY A 99 -3.56 28.46 -2.85
CA GLY A 99 -2.60 27.85 -1.91
C GLY A 99 -2.96 26.46 -1.40
N SER A 100 -4.09 25.87 -1.84
CA SER A 100 -4.51 24.55 -1.34
C SER A 100 -3.84 23.42 -2.11
N ILE A 101 -3.53 22.32 -1.42
CA ILE A 101 -3.07 21.09 -2.07
C ILE A 101 -4.32 20.28 -2.43
N VAL A 102 -4.64 20.21 -3.72
CA VAL A 102 -5.84 19.53 -4.20
C VAL A 102 -5.43 18.25 -4.90
N VAL A 103 -5.75 17.11 -4.30
CA VAL A 103 -5.51 15.78 -4.90
C VAL A 103 -6.81 15.24 -5.44
N VAL A 104 -6.89 15.11 -6.77
CA VAL A 104 -8.05 14.56 -7.47
C VAL A 104 -7.73 13.10 -7.81
N VAL A 105 -8.50 12.19 -7.22
CA VAL A 105 -8.31 10.74 -7.38
C VAL A 105 -9.39 10.20 -8.30
N THR A 106 -9.01 9.65 -9.45
CA THR A 106 -9.94 9.05 -10.41
C THR A 106 -9.44 7.67 -10.85
N PRO A 107 -10.30 6.80 -11.42
CA PRO A 107 -9.85 5.49 -11.89
C PRO A 107 -8.67 5.53 -12.87
N PHE A 108 -8.66 6.51 -13.79
CA PHE A 108 -7.76 6.54 -14.94
C PHE A 108 -7.01 7.87 -15.13
N GLY A 109 -7.08 8.79 -14.18
CA GLY A 109 -6.60 10.17 -14.32
C GLY A 109 -7.66 11.12 -14.90
N LEU A 110 -7.38 12.42 -14.92
CA LEU A 110 -8.24 13.45 -15.50
C LEU A 110 -8.06 13.59 -17.02
N THR A 111 -7.05 12.92 -17.59
CA THR A 111 -6.70 12.98 -19.01
C THR A 111 -6.56 11.58 -19.61
N GLY A 112 -6.42 11.50 -20.93
CA GLY A 112 -6.28 10.23 -21.66
C GLY A 112 -7.63 9.61 -22.07
N PRO A 113 -7.59 8.59 -22.95
CA PRO A 113 -8.77 8.05 -23.61
C PRO A 113 -9.74 7.33 -22.65
N TYR A 114 -9.26 6.88 -21.49
CA TYR A 114 -10.07 6.17 -20.49
C TYR A 114 -10.54 7.06 -19.34
N SER A 115 -10.20 8.36 -19.32
CA SER A 115 -10.56 9.29 -18.23
C SER A 115 -12.07 9.32 -17.89
N ALA A 116 -12.94 9.03 -18.87
CA ALA A 116 -14.39 8.99 -18.70
C ALA A 116 -14.97 7.58 -18.49
N PHE A 117 -14.15 6.53 -18.47
CA PHE A 117 -14.64 5.15 -18.37
C PHE A 117 -15.10 4.84 -16.94
N PRO A 118 -16.24 4.16 -16.77
CA PRO A 118 -16.66 3.68 -15.45
C PRO A 118 -15.70 2.60 -14.95
N ALA A 119 -15.47 2.57 -13.65
CA ALA A 119 -14.63 1.57 -13.02
C ALA A 119 -15.18 1.12 -11.67
N THR A 120 -14.91 -0.14 -11.37
CA THR A 120 -15.08 -0.78 -10.06
C THR A 120 -13.73 -1.34 -9.62
N ASP A 121 -13.61 -1.74 -8.36
CA ASP A 121 -12.42 -2.45 -7.90
C ASP A 121 -12.08 -3.67 -8.78
N LEU A 122 -13.09 -4.46 -9.16
CA LEU A 122 -12.88 -5.64 -10.00
C LEU A 122 -12.31 -5.28 -11.37
N THR A 123 -12.84 -4.26 -12.04
CA THR A 123 -12.33 -3.84 -13.35
C THR A 123 -10.94 -3.23 -13.23
N LEU A 124 -10.64 -2.51 -12.15
CA LEU A 124 -9.29 -1.99 -11.89
C LEU A 124 -8.28 -3.10 -11.62
N GLN A 125 -8.66 -4.14 -10.86
CA GLN A 125 -7.81 -5.31 -10.66
C GLN A 125 -7.60 -6.12 -11.95
N ALA A 126 -8.58 -6.16 -12.84
CA ALA A 126 -8.39 -6.77 -14.15
C ALA A 126 -7.38 -6.00 -15.00
N LEU A 127 -7.42 -4.66 -14.92
CA LEU A 127 -6.54 -3.78 -15.67
C LEU A 127 -5.13 -3.64 -15.06
N MET A 128 -4.96 -3.81 -13.74
CA MET A 128 -3.65 -3.67 -13.08
C MET A 128 -2.64 -4.77 -13.42
N GLY A 129 -3.02 -5.78 -14.20
CA GLY A 129 -2.15 -6.87 -14.65
C GLY A 129 -1.89 -7.99 -13.61
N LEU A 130 -1.97 -7.72 -12.30
CA LEU A 130 -1.71 -8.75 -11.27
C LEU A 130 -2.62 -9.98 -11.39
N MET A 131 -3.89 -9.81 -11.74
CA MET A 131 -4.81 -10.94 -11.96
C MET A 131 -4.28 -11.92 -13.02
N TYR A 132 -3.60 -11.42 -14.05
CA TYR A 132 -3.04 -12.26 -15.12
C TYR A 132 -2.01 -13.25 -14.60
N ILE A 133 -1.20 -12.85 -13.60
CA ILE A 133 -0.11 -13.65 -13.01
C ILE A 133 -0.47 -14.30 -11.67
N THR A 134 -1.70 -14.12 -11.18
CA THR A 134 -2.16 -14.64 -9.88
C THR A 134 -3.04 -15.88 -10.03
N GLY A 135 -2.69 -16.95 -9.31
CA GLY A 135 -3.41 -18.24 -9.30
C GLY A 135 -2.57 -19.39 -9.82
N ASP A 136 -3.21 -20.55 -10.00
CA ASP A 136 -2.55 -21.77 -10.48
C ASP A 136 -2.43 -21.79 -12.02
N PRO A 137 -1.38 -22.42 -12.57
CA PRO A 137 -1.29 -22.73 -13.98
C PRO A 137 -2.50 -23.56 -14.45
N GLY A 138 -2.99 -23.31 -15.67
CA GLY A 138 -4.12 -24.04 -16.25
C GLY A 138 -5.49 -23.75 -15.62
N ARG A 139 -5.57 -22.91 -14.58
CA ARG A 139 -6.82 -22.45 -13.97
C ARG A 139 -7.15 -21.00 -14.34
N PRO A 140 -8.43 -20.58 -14.21
CA PRO A 140 -8.81 -19.18 -14.37
C PRO A 140 -8.02 -18.26 -13.43
N PRO A 141 -7.74 -17.00 -13.84
CA PRO A 141 -7.04 -16.04 -13.00
C PRO A 141 -7.84 -15.70 -11.74
N LEU A 142 -7.12 -15.39 -10.65
CA LEU A 142 -7.74 -15.01 -9.38
C LEU A 142 -7.59 -13.51 -9.12
N LYS A 143 -8.66 -12.91 -8.59
CA LYS A 143 -8.59 -11.57 -8.00
C LYS A 143 -7.96 -11.61 -6.62
N LEU A 144 -7.44 -10.47 -6.17
CA LEU A 144 -7.01 -10.29 -4.79
C LEU A 144 -8.25 -10.06 -3.89
N GLY A 145 -8.14 -10.48 -2.63
CA GLY A 145 -9.29 -10.52 -1.72
C GLY A 145 -9.79 -9.17 -1.21
N LEU A 146 -9.06 -8.08 -1.45
CA LEU A 146 -9.33 -6.73 -0.97
C LEU A 146 -9.15 -5.72 -2.12
N PRO A 147 -9.65 -4.47 -1.98
CA PRO A 147 -9.54 -3.47 -3.03
C PRO A 147 -8.14 -2.85 -3.11
N ILE A 148 -7.15 -3.66 -3.49
CA ILE A 148 -5.73 -3.28 -3.49
C ILE A 148 -5.43 -2.03 -4.33
N PRO A 149 -5.97 -1.86 -5.56
CA PRO A 149 -5.78 -0.62 -6.34
C PRO A 149 -6.20 0.63 -5.58
N GLU A 150 -7.36 0.59 -4.92
CA GLU A 150 -7.92 1.72 -4.18
C GLU A 150 -7.10 2.04 -2.93
N LEU A 151 -6.60 1.03 -2.22
CA LEU A 151 -5.76 1.23 -1.03
C LEU A 151 -4.40 1.82 -1.40
N ALA A 152 -3.77 1.33 -2.48
CA ALA A 152 -2.52 1.87 -2.99
C ALA A 152 -2.67 3.34 -3.41
N ALA A 153 -3.73 3.66 -4.16
CA ALA A 153 -4.03 5.03 -4.55
C ALA A 153 -4.30 5.94 -3.34
N GLY A 154 -5.01 5.44 -2.31
CA GLY A 154 -5.24 6.19 -1.07
C GLY A 154 -3.96 6.49 -0.29
N GLN A 155 -3.02 5.55 -0.24
CA GLN A 155 -1.70 5.77 0.37
C GLN A 155 -0.89 6.81 -0.40
N LEU A 156 -0.83 6.69 -1.72
CA LEU A 156 -0.11 7.64 -2.55
C LEU A 156 -0.76 9.04 -2.50
N ALA A 157 -2.09 9.13 -2.48
CA ALA A 157 -2.81 10.39 -2.33
C ALA A 157 -2.46 11.10 -1.01
N ALA A 158 -2.36 10.36 0.10
CA ALA A 158 -1.90 10.93 1.37
C ALA A 158 -0.42 11.36 1.30
N LEU A 159 0.45 10.56 0.69
CA LEU A 159 1.87 10.87 0.51
C LEU A 159 2.05 12.18 -0.28
N VAL A 160 1.46 12.29 -1.46
CA VAL A 160 1.62 13.46 -2.34
C VAL A 160 0.95 14.71 -1.75
N ALA A 161 -0.12 14.54 -0.97
CA ALA A 161 -0.71 15.65 -0.22
C ALA A 161 0.27 16.21 0.83
N LEU A 162 0.92 15.33 1.59
CA LEU A 162 1.94 15.73 2.59
C LEU A 162 3.19 16.31 1.93
N ALA A 163 3.65 15.73 0.81
CA ALA A 163 4.76 16.27 0.03
C ALA A 163 4.44 17.67 -0.53
N GLY A 164 3.21 17.87 -1.03
CA GLY A 164 2.73 19.17 -1.48
C GLY A 164 2.67 20.19 -0.34
N LEU A 165 2.22 19.79 0.87
CA LEU A 165 2.26 20.67 2.04
C LEU A 165 3.69 21.04 2.45
N TRP A 166 4.61 20.08 2.40
CA TRP A 166 6.02 20.31 2.68
C TRP A 166 6.62 21.32 1.70
N GLN A 167 6.43 21.11 0.39
CA GLN A 167 6.89 22.02 -0.66
C GLN A 167 6.29 23.42 -0.52
N ARG A 168 5.00 23.51 -0.19
CA ARG A 168 4.30 24.78 0.05
C ARG A 168 4.85 25.52 1.27
N GLY A 169 5.27 24.79 2.30
CA GLY A 169 5.56 25.34 3.63
C GLY A 169 4.34 26.03 4.24
N SER A 170 4.57 27.06 5.07
CA SER A 170 3.49 27.82 5.73
C SER A 170 2.78 28.79 4.80
N VAL A 171 3.47 29.34 3.79
CA VAL A 171 2.96 30.34 2.85
C VAL A 171 3.61 30.13 1.48
N GLY A 172 3.00 29.30 0.65
CA GLY A 172 3.47 28.99 -0.70
C GLY A 172 2.32 28.66 -1.66
N PRO A 173 2.60 28.52 -2.96
CA PRO A 173 1.57 28.17 -3.94
C PRO A 173 1.01 26.77 -3.65
N GLY A 174 -0.27 26.59 -3.94
CA GLY A 174 -0.91 25.29 -3.88
C GLY A 174 -0.64 24.50 -5.16
N THR A 175 -1.07 23.24 -5.16
CA THR A 175 -0.86 22.32 -6.28
C THR A 175 -2.14 21.56 -6.55
N LEU A 176 -2.44 21.35 -7.84
CA LEU A 176 -3.45 20.39 -8.27
C LEU A 176 -2.73 19.11 -8.70
N VAL A 177 -2.98 18.02 -8.00
CA VAL A 177 -2.46 16.69 -8.31
C VAL A 177 -3.57 15.88 -8.97
N ASP A 178 -3.29 15.39 -10.18
CA ASP A 178 -4.10 14.38 -10.88
C ASP A 178 -3.54 13.00 -10.54
N LEU A 179 -4.35 12.13 -9.93
CA LEU A 179 -3.94 10.81 -9.46
C LEU A 179 -4.84 9.72 -10.03
N SER A 180 -4.25 8.88 -10.88
CA SER A 180 -4.88 7.70 -11.47
C SER A 180 -4.74 6.49 -10.56
N ILE A 181 -5.86 5.87 -10.19
CA ILE A 181 -5.86 4.61 -9.43
C ILE A 181 -5.16 3.50 -10.24
N TRP A 182 -5.35 3.46 -11.56
CA TRP A 182 -4.75 2.44 -12.40
C TRP A 182 -3.22 2.56 -12.48
N GLU A 183 -2.69 3.78 -12.61
CA GLU A 183 -1.23 4.01 -12.60
C GLU A 183 -0.63 3.66 -11.23
N CYS A 184 -1.33 4.00 -10.13
CA CYS A 184 -0.92 3.58 -8.78
C CYS A 184 -0.92 2.06 -8.63
N ALA A 185 -1.92 1.38 -9.20
CA ALA A 185 -2.03 -0.07 -9.13
C ALA A 185 -0.93 -0.78 -9.92
N LEU A 186 -0.47 -0.19 -11.03
CA LEU A 186 0.61 -0.73 -11.85
C LEU A 186 1.92 -0.84 -11.08
N THR A 187 2.17 0.01 -10.08
CA THR A 187 3.39 -0.09 -9.26
C THR A 187 3.44 -1.39 -8.45
N ALA A 188 2.31 -2.06 -8.24
CA ALA A 188 2.26 -3.37 -7.61
C ALA A 188 2.68 -4.53 -8.52
N MET A 189 2.78 -4.32 -9.84
CA MET A 189 3.34 -5.30 -10.78
C MET A 189 4.86 -5.43 -10.67
N GLU A 190 5.50 -4.51 -9.92
CA GLU A 190 6.93 -4.53 -9.69
C GLU A 190 7.71 -4.60 -11.01
N HIS A 191 8.72 -5.47 -11.10
CA HIS A 191 9.59 -5.68 -12.23
C HIS A 191 8.97 -6.52 -13.37
N ALA A 192 7.71 -6.96 -13.27
CA ALA A 192 7.08 -7.74 -14.34
C ALA A 192 7.03 -6.97 -15.69
N PRO A 193 6.70 -5.66 -15.75
CA PRO A 193 6.80 -4.86 -16.97
C PRO A 193 8.24 -4.73 -17.47
N MET A 194 9.22 -4.69 -16.56
CA MET A 194 10.63 -4.67 -16.92
C MET A 194 11.05 -5.98 -17.57
N ASN A 195 10.60 -7.13 -17.08
CA ASN A 195 10.91 -8.42 -17.69
C ASN A 195 10.41 -8.52 -19.15
N TRP A 196 9.25 -7.94 -19.46
CA TRP A 196 8.81 -7.79 -20.86
C TRP A 196 9.72 -6.85 -21.65
N SER A 197 10.04 -5.68 -21.11
CA SER A 197 10.90 -4.69 -21.79
C SER A 197 12.29 -5.24 -22.11
N TYR A 198 12.82 -6.08 -21.24
CA TYR A 198 14.17 -6.62 -21.29
C TYR A 198 14.27 -7.94 -22.07
N ARG A 199 13.33 -8.88 -21.84
CA ARG A 199 13.40 -10.25 -22.39
C ARG A 199 12.28 -10.57 -23.37
N ARG A 200 11.31 -9.67 -23.55
CA ARG A 200 10.04 -9.96 -24.25
C ARG A 200 9.36 -11.21 -23.69
N ALA A 201 9.56 -11.46 -22.40
CA ALA A 201 9.04 -12.65 -21.72
C ALA A 201 7.82 -12.27 -20.88
N VAL A 202 6.69 -12.87 -21.22
CA VAL A 202 5.45 -12.71 -20.47
C VAL A 202 5.52 -13.51 -19.17
N TRP A 203 5.10 -12.90 -18.08
CA TRP A 203 4.95 -13.59 -16.81
C TRP A 203 3.64 -14.34 -16.78
N HIS A 204 3.66 -15.57 -16.29
CA HIS A 204 2.49 -16.43 -16.20
C HIS A 204 2.24 -16.86 -14.75
N ARG A 205 1.01 -17.28 -14.49
CA ARG A 205 0.61 -17.92 -13.23
C ARG A 205 1.53 -19.11 -12.93
N ARG A 206 2.03 -19.15 -11.70
CA ARG A 206 2.98 -20.16 -11.21
C ARG A 206 2.46 -20.94 -10.00
N GLY A 207 1.29 -20.57 -9.48
CA GLY A 207 0.74 -21.17 -8.26
C GLY A 207 1.66 -20.98 -7.05
N ASN A 208 1.40 -21.75 -6.01
CA ASN A 208 2.09 -21.64 -4.73
C ASN A 208 3.53 -22.18 -4.72
N LEU A 209 3.91 -22.96 -5.74
CA LEU A 209 5.19 -23.69 -5.79
C LEU A 209 6.03 -23.39 -7.05
N GLY A 210 5.56 -22.59 -8.02
CA GLY A 210 6.29 -22.36 -9.28
C GLY A 210 7.47 -21.37 -9.19
N GLY A 211 8.07 -21.22 -8.01
CA GLY A 211 9.22 -20.36 -7.75
C GLY A 211 10.54 -21.14 -7.68
N ILE A 212 11.39 -20.80 -6.71
CA ILE A 212 12.60 -21.58 -6.43
C ILE A 212 12.20 -22.89 -5.74
N ALA A 213 12.82 -24.01 -6.14
CA ALA A 213 12.57 -25.30 -5.52
C ALA A 213 12.79 -25.25 -3.99
N GLY A 214 11.82 -25.79 -3.23
CA GLY A 214 11.81 -25.67 -1.78
C GLY A 214 11.37 -24.30 -1.25
N TRP A 215 10.92 -23.38 -2.10
CA TRP A 215 10.35 -22.09 -1.72
C TRP A 215 8.87 -22.03 -2.16
N GLY A 216 7.95 -21.80 -1.22
CA GLY A 216 6.54 -21.71 -1.56
C GLY A 216 5.58 -21.87 -0.39
N LEU A 217 4.28 -21.94 -0.70
CA LEU A 217 3.22 -22.25 0.27
C LEU A 217 2.83 -23.72 0.18
N TYR A 218 3.04 -24.45 1.27
CA TYR A 218 2.79 -25.88 1.34
C TYR A 218 1.64 -26.17 2.30
N PRO A 219 0.70 -27.06 1.93
CA PRO A 219 -0.28 -27.56 2.88
C PRO A 219 0.41 -28.42 3.95
N CYS A 220 -0.17 -28.39 5.14
CA CYS A 220 0.21 -29.21 6.28
C CYS A 220 -1.07 -29.65 7.01
N ARG A 221 -0.95 -30.38 8.12
CA ARG A 221 -2.11 -31.00 8.81
C ARG A 221 -3.27 -30.04 9.08
N ASP A 222 -3.00 -28.80 9.44
CA ASP A 222 -4.00 -27.83 9.89
C ASP A 222 -3.86 -26.43 9.24
N GLY A 223 -3.44 -26.39 7.97
CA GLY A 223 -3.39 -25.16 7.17
C GLY A 223 -2.21 -25.13 6.21
N TYR A 224 -1.58 -23.97 6.06
CA TYR A 224 -0.45 -23.76 5.15
C TYR A 224 0.77 -23.16 5.87
N VAL A 225 1.96 -23.56 5.41
CA VAL A 225 3.26 -23.00 5.83
C VAL A 225 3.96 -22.40 4.60
N GLY A 226 4.38 -21.15 4.74
CA GLY A 226 5.35 -20.51 3.86
C GLY A 226 6.75 -20.98 4.23
N VAL A 227 7.39 -21.66 3.30
CA VAL A 227 8.70 -22.29 3.45
C VAL A 227 9.69 -21.58 2.56
N ILE A 228 10.86 -21.25 3.08
CA ILE A 228 12.00 -20.74 2.30
C ILE A 228 13.16 -21.70 2.54
N SER A 229 13.61 -22.40 1.50
CA SER A 229 14.71 -23.36 1.59
C SER A 229 16.06 -22.71 1.91
N GLY A 230 16.21 -21.40 1.71
CA GLY A 230 17.43 -20.66 2.03
C GLY A 230 18.55 -20.84 0.98
N LEU A 231 19.71 -20.27 1.28
CA LEU A 231 20.94 -20.33 0.47
C LEU A 231 22.14 -20.63 1.39
N GLY A 232 23.17 -21.30 0.85
CA GLY A 232 24.38 -21.64 1.61
C GLY A 232 24.07 -22.41 2.89
N GLU A 233 24.63 -22.00 4.02
CA GLU A 233 24.45 -22.67 5.33
C GLU A 233 22.98 -22.80 5.76
N THR A 234 22.12 -21.82 5.41
CA THR A 234 20.68 -21.91 5.72
C THR A 234 19.99 -23.02 4.95
N TYR A 235 20.51 -23.39 3.76
CA TYR A 235 20.00 -24.54 3.01
C TYR A 235 20.37 -25.87 3.66
N ASP A 236 21.57 -25.99 4.22
CA ASP A 236 21.97 -27.19 4.96
C ASP A 236 21.12 -27.38 6.21
N GLU A 237 20.84 -26.31 6.95
CA GLU A 237 19.95 -26.36 8.11
C GLU A 237 18.50 -26.72 7.71
N PHE A 238 18.02 -26.21 6.58
CA PHE A 238 16.75 -26.59 6.00
C PHE A 238 16.68 -28.10 5.69
N ARG A 239 17.75 -28.66 5.08
CA ARG A 239 17.83 -30.10 4.84
C ARG A 239 17.83 -30.89 6.15
N ARG A 240 18.62 -30.50 7.15
CA ARG A 240 18.65 -31.16 8.47
C ARG A 240 17.29 -31.14 9.17
N MET A 241 16.54 -30.05 9.03
CA MET A 241 15.20 -29.93 9.62
C MET A 241 14.19 -30.89 8.98
N ILE A 242 14.25 -31.07 7.65
CA ILE A 242 13.35 -31.96 6.92
C ILE A 242 13.81 -33.42 7.03
N GLY A 243 15.11 -33.67 7.00
CA GLY A 243 15.75 -34.97 7.17
C GLY A 243 15.62 -35.86 5.94
N PRO A 244 15.40 -37.18 6.12
CA PRO A 244 15.52 -38.21 5.08
C PRO A 244 14.91 -37.88 3.70
N PRO A 245 13.73 -37.21 3.60
CA PRO A 245 13.18 -36.84 2.30
C PRO A 245 14.10 -35.95 1.43
N LEU A 246 15.05 -35.23 2.03
CA LEU A 246 15.99 -34.35 1.33
C LEU A 246 17.47 -34.79 1.46
N ASP A 247 17.74 -35.99 1.95
CA ASP A 247 19.11 -36.50 2.10
C ASP A 247 19.74 -36.90 0.76
N ASP A 248 18.93 -37.10 -0.28
CA ASP A 248 19.40 -37.43 -1.64
C ASP A 248 20.36 -36.36 -2.20
N GLN A 249 21.51 -36.81 -2.72
CA GLN A 249 22.56 -35.97 -3.30
C GLN A 249 22.06 -35.12 -4.47
N LYS A 250 20.98 -35.54 -5.15
CA LYS A 250 20.37 -34.74 -6.23
C LYS A 250 19.84 -33.38 -5.76
N PHE A 251 19.64 -33.18 -4.46
CA PHE A 251 19.20 -31.88 -3.91
C PHE A 251 20.37 -30.98 -3.47
N ALA A 252 21.62 -31.46 -3.51
CA ALA A 252 22.77 -30.76 -2.94
C ALA A 252 23.09 -29.40 -3.59
N SER A 253 22.85 -29.23 -4.90
CA SER A 253 23.15 -27.97 -5.62
C SER A 253 21.89 -27.26 -6.09
N MET A 254 21.95 -25.93 -6.22
CA MET A 254 20.82 -25.14 -6.71
C MET A 254 20.37 -25.56 -8.11
N ALA A 255 21.32 -25.77 -9.02
CA ALA A 255 21.02 -26.21 -10.39
C ALA A 255 20.27 -27.56 -10.39
N ALA A 256 20.69 -28.49 -9.54
CA ALA A 256 20.02 -29.78 -9.43
C ALA A 256 18.62 -29.65 -8.81
N ARG A 257 18.44 -28.79 -7.79
CA ARG A 257 17.10 -28.50 -7.24
C ARG A 257 16.16 -27.90 -8.27
N THR A 258 16.63 -27.02 -9.15
CA THR A 258 15.82 -26.49 -10.24
C THR A 258 15.40 -27.59 -11.22
N ARG A 259 16.31 -28.52 -11.55
CA ARG A 259 16.01 -29.67 -12.43
C ARG A 259 15.02 -30.66 -11.80
N PHE A 260 15.13 -30.89 -10.49
CA PHE A 260 14.32 -31.85 -9.73
C PHE A 260 13.33 -31.13 -8.79
N ALA A 261 12.77 -30.00 -9.24
CA ALA A 261 11.95 -29.14 -8.40
C ALA A 261 10.71 -29.89 -7.88
N ASP A 262 9.99 -30.59 -8.76
CA ASP A 262 8.78 -31.33 -8.40
C ASP A 262 9.04 -32.41 -7.34
N GLU A 263 10.15 -33.15 -7.49
CA GLU A 263 10.57 -34.16 -6.51
C GLU A 263 10.94 -33.54 -5.16
N MET A 264 11.63 -32.39 -5.16
CA MET A 264 11.94 -31.66 -3.94
C MET A 264 10.66 -31.15 -3.26
N HIS A 265 9.73 -30.57 -4.02
CA HIS A 265 8.44 -30.11 -3.50
C HIS A 265 7.64 -31.26 -2.90
N ALA A 266 7.63 -32.43 -3.55
CA ALA A 266 6.99 -33.63 -3.04
C ALA A 266 7.62 -34.12 -1.74
N ALA A 267 8.96 -34.09 -1.63
CA ALA A 267 9.68 -34.45 -0.40
C ALA A 267 9.34 -33.51 0.77
N VAL A 268 9.36 -32.18 0.53
CA VAL A 268 8.97 -31.17 1.53
C VAL A 268 7.51 -31.35 1.95
N LEU A 269 6.62 -31.59 0.98
CA LEU A 269 5.20 -31.81 1.23
C LEU A 269 4.94 -33.08 2.06
N SER A 270 5.61 -34.18 1.74
CA SER A 270 5.51 -35.44 2.49
C SER A 270 5.83 -35.21 3.97
N TRP A 271 6.93 -34.49 4.25
CA TRP A 271 7.31 -34.11 5.61
C TRP A 271 6.29 -33.19 6.29
N LEU A 272 5.74 -32.19 5.59
CA LEU A 272 4.78 -31.24 6.15
C LEU A 272 3.38 -31.81 6.42
N SER A 273 2.94 -32.77 5.60
CA SER A 273 1.56 -33.26 5.57
C SER A 273 1.03 -33.75 6.92
N THR A 274 1.91 -34.31 7.76
CA THR A 274 1.56 -34.86 9.09
C THR A 274 1.74 -33.87 10.24
N ARG A 275 2.32 -32.69 9.98
CA ARG A 275 2.74 -31.72 11.00
C ARG A 275 1.81 -30.52 11.08
N ARG A 276 1.69 -29.93 12.27
CA ARG A 276 0.87 -28.73 12.52
C ARG A 276 1.64 -27.44 12.19
N ARG A 277 0.98 -26.48 11.56
CA ARG A 277 1.57 -25.21 11.05
C ARG A 277 2.38 -24.44 12.11
N LYS A 278 1.81 -24.24 13.30
CA LYS A 278 2.46 -23.48 14.39
C LYS A 278 3.70 -24.20 14.95
N GLY A 279 3.67 -25.53 15.01
CA GLY A 279 4.80 -26.34 15.47
C GLY A 279 5.97 -26.30 14.50
N VAL A 280 5.69 -26.46 13.21
CA VAL A 280 6.69 -26.37 12.13
C VAL A 280 7.37 -25.00 12.12
N VAL A 281 6.58 -23.92 12.14
CA VAL A 281 7.14 -22.57 12.08
C VAL A 281 7.99 -22.25 13.31
N ARG A 282 7.55 -22.66 14.51
CA ARG A 282 8.36 -22.48 15.73
C ARG A 282 9.69 -23.22 15.63
N GLU A 283 9.69 -24.44 15.11
CA GLU A 283 10.93 -25.20 14.92
C GLU A 283 11.88 -24.55 13.91
N ALA A 284 11.34 -24.14 12.76
CA ALA A 284 12.11 -23.45 11.73
C ALA A 284 12.76 -22.17 12.27
N GLN A 285 11.98 -21.34 12.98
CA GLN A 285 12.48 -20.09 13.54
C GLN A 285 13.55 -20.32 14.62
N ARG A 286 13.45 -21.38 15.43
CA ARG A 286 14.53 -21.76 16.38
C ARG A 286 15.84 -22.11 15.68
N ARG A 287 15.77 -22.60 14.44
CA ARG A 287 16.91 -22.94 13.59
C ARG A 287 17.38 -21.78 12.70
N GLY A 288 16.79 -20.60 12.85
CA GLY A 288 17.10 -19.43 12.01
C GLY A 288 16.51 -19.51 10.59
N LEU A 289 15.59 -20.44 10.32
CA LEU A 289 14.93 -20.58 9.02
C LEU A 289 13.70 -19.67 8.93
N PRO A 290 13.54 -18.88 7.86
CA PRO A 290 12.49 -17.86 7.77
C PRO A 290 11.17 -18.44 7.30
N PHE A 291 10.58 -19.34 8.09
CA PHE A 291 9.25 -19.88 7.82
C PHE A 291 8.17 -19.01 8.47
N GLY A 292 6.99 -18.98 7.85
CA GLY A 292 5.77 -18.41 8.41
C GLY A 292 4.60 -19.34 8.14
N TYR A 293 3.48 -19.19 8.85
CA TYR A 293 2.24 -19.89 8.51
C TYR A 293 1.21 -18.89 8.00
N LEU A 294 0.29 -19.38 7.18
CA LEU A 294 -0.80 -18.57 6.67
C LEU A 294 -1.79 -18.28 7.82
N HIS A 295 -1.83 -17.03 8.27
CA HIS A 295 -2.66 -16.59 9.37
C HIS A 295 -4.10 -16.37 8.89
N SER A 296 -5.08 -16.82 9.68
CA SER A 296 -6.43 -16.24 9.62
C SER A 296 -6.44 -14.88 10.31
N VAL A 297 -7.51 -14.09 10.13
CA VAL A 297 -7.69 -12.84 10.89
C VAL A 297 -7.74 -13.10 12.40
N ALA A 298 -8.36 -14.20 12.83
CA ALA A 298 -8.35 -14.62 14.24
C ALA A 298 -6.92 -14.88 14.76
N ASP A 299 -6.09 -15.59 13.98
CA ASP A 299 -4.67 -15.80 14.32
C ASP A 299 -3.91 -14.45 14.45
N LEU A 300 -4.26 -13.43 13.68
CA LEU A 300 -3.65 -12.09 13.77
C LEU A 300 -4.09 -11.33 15.02
N LEU A 301 -5.38 -11.38 15.36
CA LEU A 301 -5.93 -10.72 16.56
C LEU A 301 -5.41 -11.35 17.86
N GLU A 302 -5.15 -12.66 17.85
CA GLU A 302 -4.59 -13.39 19.00
C GLU A 302 -3.04 -13.39 19.03
N SER A 303 -2.39 -12.77 18.05
CA SER A 303 -0.94 -12.82 17.90
C SER A 303 -0.21 -12.19 19.10
N PRO A 304 0.72 -12.92 19.75
CA PRO A 304 1.55 -12.35 20.81
C PRO A 304 2.32 -11.10 20.36
N HIS A 305 2.73 -11.04 19.09
CA HIS A 305 3.44 -9.91 18.54
C HIS A 305 2.56 -8.66 18.43
N PHE A 306 1.35 -8.80 17.87
CA PHE A 306 0.43 -7.65 17.76
C PHE A 306 -0.09 -7.20 19.12
N ASN A 307 -0.27 -8.13 20.07
CA ASN A 307 -0.62 -7.83 21.46
C ASN A 307 0.49 -7.03 22.17
N ALA A 308 1.74 -7.49 22.10
CA ALA A 308 2.88 -6.78 22.68
C ALA A 308 3.06 -5.38 22.07
N ARG A 309 2.77 -5.22 20.78
CA ARG A 309 2.82 -3.93 20.09
C ARG A 309 1.56 -3.08 20.26
N ARG A 310 0.51 -3.59 20.92
CA ARG A 310 -0.82 -2.95 21.04
C ARG A 310 -1.33 -2.46 19.68
N PHE A 311 -1.18 -3.29 18.65
CA PHE A 311 -1.50 -2.90 17.28
C PHE A 311 -3.01 -2.86 17.07
N PHE A 312 -3.74 -3.91 17.43
CA PHE A 312 -5.20 -3.85 17.45
C PHE A 312 -5.68 -3.26 18.78
N ARG A 313 -6.54 -2.25 18.72
CA ARG A 313 -7.07 -1.56 19.91
C ARG A 313 -8.59 -1.42 19.80
N PRO A 314 -9.34 -1.56 20.91
CA PRO A 314 -10.77 -1.32 20.91
C PRO A 314 -11.07 0.16 20.66
N VAL A 315 -12.11 0.44 19.88
CA VAL A 315 -12.65 1.78 19.68
C VAL A 315 -14.15 1.74 19.95
N SER A 316 -14.61 2.54 20.92
CA SER A 316 -16.02 2.67 21.24
C SER A 316 -16.71 3.60 20.24
N HIS A 317 -17.89 3.22 19.77
CA HIS A 317 -18.71 4.02 18.86
C HIS A 317 -20.18 3.97 19.28
N PRO A 318 -20.94 5.08 19.27
CA PRO A 318 -22.34 5.06 19.72
C PRO A 318 -23.25 4.11 18.92
N GLY A 319 -22.99 3.95 17.63
CA GLY A 319 -23.74 3.06 16.73
C GLY A 319 -23.19 1.63 16.60
N ALA A 320 -22.20 1.22 17.39
CA ALA A 320 -21.61 -0.11 17.27
C ALA A 320 -21.10 -0.66 18.62
N GLU A 321 -20.97 -1.98 18.70
CA GLU A 321 -20.22 -2.61 19.80
C GLU A 321 -18.74 -2.20 19.74
N SER A 322 -17.97 -2.47 20.80
CA SER A 322 -16.54 -2.15 20.81
C SER A 322 -15.79 -3.00 19.77
N LEU A 323 -15.43 -2.40 18.64
CA LEU A 323 -14.69 -3.05 17.55
C LEU A 323 -13.18 -2.87 17.71
N LEU A 324 -12.39 -3.86 17.26
CA LEU A 324 -10.94 -3.78 17.21
C LEU A 324 -10.47 -3.12 15.91
N PHE A 325 -9.67 -2.06 16.03
CA PHE A 325 -9.08 -1.35 14.89
C PHE A 325 -7.55 -1.45 14.91
N PRO A 326 -6.91 -1.56 13.73
CA PRO A 326 -5.46 -1.43 13.65
C PRO A 326 -5.03 0.01 13.98
N ALA A 327 -4.04 0.15 14.85
CA ALA A 327 -3.34 1.39 15.12
C ALA A 327 -2.36 1.71 13.98
N GLY A 328 -1.69 2.86 14.06
CA GLY A 328 -0.67 3.25 13.08
C GLY A 328 0.44 2.21 12.95
N PRO A 329 0.86 1.86 11.72
CA PRO A 329 1.86 0.81 11.46
C PRO A 329 3.30 1.26 11.72
N PHE A 330 3.52 2.38 12.42
CA PHE A 330 4.83 2.89 12.81
C PHE A 330 4.87 3.25 14.29
N ARG A 331 6.09 3.40 14.82
CA ARG A 331 6.36 3.94 16.15
C ARG A 331 7.37 5.07 15.98
N SER A 332 7.10 6.21 16.59
CA SER A 332 7.93 7.39 16.48
C SER A 332 8.05 8.06 17.85
N SER A 333 9.18 8.68 18.11
CA SER A 333 9.41 9.51 19.30
C SER A 333 8.67 10.85 19.23
N ALA A 334 8.31 11.31 18.02
CA ALA A 334 7.72 12.62 17.80
C ALA A 334 6.32 12.55 17.17
N ALA A 335 6.12 11.66 16.19
CA ALA A 335 4.83 11.51 15.52
C ALA A 335 3.94 10.50 16.26
N GLN A 336 2.67 10.86 16.46
CA GLN A 336 1.70 9.99 17.11
C GLN A 336 0.59 9.62 16.13
N TRP A 337 0.17 8.36 16.17
CA TRP A 337 -1.03 7.91 15.47
C TRP A 337 -2.27 8.04 16.37
N ARG A 338 -3.18 8.93 16.00
CA ARG A 338 -4.46 9.12 16.69
C ARG A 338 -5.48 8.11 16.17
N LEU A 339 -5.99 7.27 17.06
CA LEU A 339 -7.06 6.34 16.77
C LEU A 339 -8.32 6.83 17.48
N GLU A 340 -9.25 7.35 16.71
CA GLU A 340 -10.51 7.90 17.17
C GLU A 340 -11.67 7.24 16.42
N ARG A 341 -12.89 7.33 16.96
CA ARG A 341 -14.07 6.74 16.32
C ARG A 341 -14.44 7.47 15.01
N ALA A 342 -15.23 6.83 14.17
CA ALA A 342 -15.85 7.52 13.04
C ALA A 342 -16.95 8.50 13.52
N PRO A 343 -17.26 9.55 12.74
CA PRO A 343 -18.30 10.50 13.09
C PRO A 343 -19.70 9.97 12.76
N LEU A 344 -20.68 10.32 13.60
CA LEU A 344 -22.09 10.16 13.25
C LEU A 344 -22.43 11.09 12.06
N LEU A 345 -23.48 10.77 11.32
CA LEU A 345 -23.92 11.58 10.18
C LEU A 345 -24.26 13.02 10.60
N ASP A 346 -23.70 14.02 9.90
CA ASP A 346 -23.87 15.47 10.16
C ASP A 346 -23.42 15.94 11.56
N GLU A 347 -22.71 15.10 12.32
CA GLU A 347 -22.39 15.33 13.75
C GLU A 347 -21.70 16.68 14.01
N HIS A 348 -20.88 17.14 13.06
CA HIS A 348 -20.00 18.30 13.26
C HIS A 348 -20.48 19.55 12.53
N ARG A 349 -21.72 19.58 12.03
CA ARG A 349 -22.25 20.71 11.25
C ARG A 349 -22.13 22.06 11.95
N ARG A 350 -22.46 22.14 13.24
CA ARG A 350 -22.37 23.40 13.99
C ARG A 350 -20.92 23.91 14.03
N ALA A 351 -19.97 23.02 14.31
CA ALA A 351 -18.54 23.34 14.34
C ALA A 351 -17.98 23.71 12.96
N ALA A 352 -18.56 23.19 11.87
CA ALA A 352 -18.16 23.58 10.52
C ALA A 352 -18.37 25.07 10.21
N THR A 353 -19.33 25.70 10.89
CA THR A 353 -19.66 27.12 10.65
C THR A 353 -18.58 28.07 11.17
N SER A 354 -17.74 27.62 12.11
CA SER A 354 -16.65 28.40 12.71
C SER A 354 -15.30 28.19 12.04
N ILE A 355 -15.23 27.48 10.91
CA ILE A 355 -13.97 27.37 10.16
C ILE A 355 -13.69 28.70 9.47
N GLU A 356 -12.54 29.28 9.82
CA GLU A 356 -12.05 30.50 9.20
C GLU A 356 -11.34 30.20 7.86
N PRO A 357 -11.47 31.08 6.85
CA PRO A 357 -10.70 30.96 5.63
C PRO A 357 -9.20 30.99 5.92
N ARG A 358 -8.42 30.18 5.19
CA ARG A 358 -6.97 30.27 5.28
C ARG A 358 -6.51 31.61 4.73
N ARG A 359 -5.44 32.17 5.29
CA ARG A 359 -4.73 33.29 4.68
C ARG A 359 -4.28 32.89 3.28
N GLU A 360 -4.79 33.63 2.29
CA GLU A 360 -4.42 33.39 0.91
C GLU A 360 -2.99 33.84 0.68
N THR A 361 -2.22 33.00 0.00
CA THR A 361 -1.17 33.53 -0.84
C THR A 361 -1.89 34.27 -1.95
N GLY A 362 -1.69 35.59 -2.08
CA GLY A 362 -2.11 36.30 -3.30
C GLY A 362 -1.56 35.58 -4.54
N ASP A 363 -1.96 36.01 -5.73
CA ASP A 363 -1.49 35.46 -7.02
C ASP A 363 0.01 35.78 -7.23
N ARG A 364 0.87 35.31 -6.32
CA ARG A 364 2.30 35.25 -6.47
C ARG A 364 2.50 34.20 -7.54
N GLN A 365 2.63 34.67 -8.78
CA GLN A 365 3.32 33.90 -9.80
C GLN A 365 4.56 33.32 -9.12
N ALA A 366 4.63 32.00 -9.02
CA ALA A 366 5.83 31.34 -8.58
C ALA A 366 6.94 31.88 -9.48
N GLY A 367 7.91 32.61 -8.92
CA GLY A 367 9.12 32.95 -9.67
C GLY A 367 9.63 31.66 -10.32
N SER A 368 10.06 31.72 -11.58
CA SER A 368 10.29 30.51 -12.40
C SER A 368 11.24 29.50 -11.74
N GLU A 369 12.11 29.94 -10.83
CA GLU A 369 13.00 29.09 -10.03
C GLU A 369 12.29 28.31 -8.89
N ALA A 370 11.29 28.87 -8.22
CA ALA A 370 10.54 28.18 -7.16
C ALA A 370 9.57 27.14 -7.73
N SER A 371 9.08 27.38 -8.96
CA SER A 371 8.28 26.42 -9.74
C SER A 371 9.08 25.21 -10.22
N ALA A 372 10.42 25.29 -10.25
CA ALA A 372 11.29 24.26 -10.81
C ALA A 372 11.84 23.27 -9.78
N ARG A 373 11.66 23.53 -8.47
CA ARG A 373 12.19 22.65 -7.41
C ARG A 373 11.18 21.57 -7.05
N LEU A 374 11.61 20.31 -7.15
CA LEU A 374 10.84 19.15 -6.71
C LEU A 374 10.56 19.20 -5.19
N PRO A 375 9.50 18.54 -4.68
CA PRO A 375 9.04 18.70 -3.30
C PRO A 375 10.09 18.45 -2.21
N LEU A 376 11.01 17.52 -2.42
CA LEU A 376 12.07 17.14 -1.48
C LEU A 376 13.45 17.67 -1.90
N ALA A 377 13.51 18.64 -2.82
CA ALA A 377 14.79 19.27 -3.20
C ALA A 377 15.53 19.81 -1.97
N GLY A 378 16.79 19.42 -1.81
CA GLY A 378 17.63 19.78 -0.65
C GLY A 378 17.50 18.83 0.54
N VAL A 379 16.63 17.82 0.49
CA VAL A 379 16.60 16.73 1.46
C VAL A 379 17.60 15.67 1.05
N ARG A 380 18.48 15.26 1.97
CA ARG A 380 19.41 14.14 1.78
C ARG A 380 18.91 12.90 2.51
N VAL A 381 18.96 11.76 1.85
CA VAL A 381 18.52 10.46 2.40
C VAL A 381 19.69 9.48 2.28
N LEU A 382 20.06 8.87 3.40
CA LEU A 382 21.01 7.76 3.41
C LEU A 382 20.23 6.45 3.40
N GLU A 383 20.33 5.67 2.33
CA GLU A 383 19.63 4.39 2.20
C GLU A 383 20.60 3.22 2.37
N THR A 384 20.50 2.51 3.49
CA THR A 384 21.32 1.32 3.79
C THR A 384 20.52 0.00 3.66
N ALA A 385 19.34 0.10 3.06
CA ALA A 385 18.42 -1.02 2.93
C ALA A 385 18.67 -1.76 1.63
N VAL A 386 18.41 -3.06 1.66
CA VAL A 386 18.64 -3.95 0.52
C VAL A 386 17.33 -4.60 0.09
N VAL A 387 17.33 -5.11 -1.13
CA VAL A 387 16.31 -5.97 -1.74
C VAL A 387 15.05 -5.25 -2.23
N TRP A 388 14.01 -5.10 -1.41
CA TRP A 388 12.67 -4.70 -1.90
C TRP A 388 12.18 -3.37 -1.30
N ALA A 389 11.71 -3.42 -0.05
CA ALA A 389 10.92 -2.32 0.53
C ALA A 389 11.72 -1.04 0.77
N GLY A 390 12.96 -1.18 1.25
CA GLY A 390 13.84 -0.05 1.49
C GLY A 390 14.23 0.65 0.19
N PRO A 391 14.82 -0.07 -0.79
CA PRO A 391 15.11 0.48 -2.10
C PRO A 391 13.92 1.17 -2.78
N LEU A 392 12.72 0.59 -2.71
CA LEU A 392 11.53 1.25 -3.27
C LEU A 392 11.20 2.58 -2.55
N CYS A 393 11.36 2.62 -1.22
CA CYS A 393 11.17 3.84 -0.45
C CYS A 393 12.14 4.94 -0.87
N GLY A 394 13.45 4.65 -0.97
CA GLY A 394 14.42 5.64 -1.42
C GLY A 394 14.13 6.09 -2.86
N ARG A 395 13.70 5.18 -3.74
CA ARG A 395 13.31 5.53 -5.12
C ARG A 395 12.16 6.55 -5.13
N MET A 396 11.11 6.32 -4.33
CA MET A 396 9.98 7.25 -4.23
C MET A 396 10.41 8.63 -3.70
N LEU A 397 11.37 8.69 -2.77
CA LEU A 397 11.92 9.95 -2.27
C LEU A 397 12.78 10.66 -3.32
N ALA A 398 13.58 9.91 -4.07
CA ALA A 398 14.38 10.43 -5.19
C ALA A 398 13.50 11.01 -6.30
N ASP A 399 12.37 10.35 -6.63
CA ASP A 399 11.39 10.84 -7.59
C ASP A 399 10.71 12.16 -7.16
N LEU A 400 10.67 12.41 -5.86
CA LEU A 400 10.24 13.68 -5.28
C LEU A 400 11.41 14.69 -5.13
N GLY A 401 12.61 14.36 -5.61
CA GLY A 401 13.77 15.25 -5.68
C GLY A 401 14.74 15.21 -4.52
N ALA A 402 14.65 14.22 -3.63
CA ALA A 402 15.65 14.03 -2.59
C ALA A 402 17.00 13.54 -3.17
N ASP A 403 18.11 13.95 -2.56
CA ASP A 403 19.46 13.43 -2.80
C ASP A 403 19.60 12.10 -2.03
N VAL A 404 19.29 10.99 -2.69
CA VAL A 404 19.25 9.66 -2.07
C VAL A 404 20.55 8.93 -2.34
N ILE A 405 21.34 8.71 -1.29
CA ILE A 405 22.62 8.01 -1.38
C ILE A 405 22.40 6.55 -0.99
N HIS A 406 22.50 5.65 -1.96
CA HIS A 406 22.48 4.20 -1.71
C HIS A 406 23.83 3.73 -1.17
N VAL A 407 23.83 3.06 -0.01
CA VAL A 407 25.05 2.59 0.65
C VAL A 407 25.07 1.08 0.77
N GLU A 408 26.09 0.48 0.18
CA GLU A 408 26.38 -0.95 0.23
C GLU A 408 27.78 -1.20 0.81
N GLY A 409 27.97 -2.36 1.42
CA GLY A 409 29.27 -2.79 1.94
C GLY A 409 29.76 -4.05 1.24
N PRO A 410 31.08 -4.32 1.20
CA PRO A 410 31.63 -5.54 0.58
C PRO A 410 31.06 -6.85 1.14
N ALA A 411 30.76 -6.87 2.44
CA ALA A 411 30.14 -8.01 3.11
C ALA A 411 28.59 -8.03 3.00
N ARG A 412 27.99 -6.97 2.46
CA ARG A 412 26.53 -6.75 2.44
C ARG A 412 26.10 -6.00 1.17
N ILE A 413 26.49 -6.55 0.03
CA ILE A 413 25.97 -6.14 -1.28
C ILE A 413 24.45 -6.39 -1.34
N ASP A 414 23.72 -5.53 -2.07
CA ASP A 414 22.31 -5.78 -2.33
C ASP A 414 22.17 -7.05 -3.16
N ARG A 415 21.54 -8.07 -2.58
CA ARG A 415 21.36 -9.38 -3.22
C ARG A 415 20.54 -9.30 -4.51
N VAL A 416 19.73 -8.26 -4.71
CA VAL A 416 19.01 -8.10 -6.00
C VAL A 416 19.94 -7.79 -7.18
N ARG A 417 21.19 -7.37 -6.94
CA ARG A 417 22.22 -7.25 -7.98
C ARG A 417 22.56 -8.58 -8.64
N LEU A 418 22.38 -9.67 -7.89
CA LEU A 418 22.65 -11.03 -8.35
C LEU A 418 21.38 -11.73 -8.87
N LEU A 419 20.23 -11.06 -8.83
CA LEU A 419 18.97 -11.60 -9.33
C LEU A 419 18.74 -11.13 -10.77
N ILE A 420 18.56 -12.09 -11.69
CA ILE A 420 18.15 -11.87 -13.09
C ILE A 420 19.06 -10.84 -13.80
N THR A 421 20.17 -11.32 -14.36
CA THR A 421 20.93 -10.62 -15.39
C THR A 421 20.29 -10.86 -16.74
N VAL A 422 19.95 -9.80 -17.46
CA VAL A 422 19.27 -9.94 -18.76
C VAL A 422 20.28 -10.09 -19.89
N ASN A 423 21.52 -9.65 -19.71
CA ASN A 423 22.45 -9.62 -20.81
C ASN A 423 23.71 -10.40 -20.47
N ASN A 424 24.03 -11.43 -21.25
CA ASN A 424 25.30 -12.15 -21.13
C ASN A 424 26.47 -11.32 -21.72
N SER A 425 26.22 -10.12 -22.25
CA SER A 425 27.21 -9.26 -22.88
C SER A 425 27.71 -8.10 -22.01
N VAL A 426 27.36 -8.04 -20.71
CA VAL A 426 27.79 -6.95 -19.80
C VAL A 426 29.17 -7.17 -19.17
N GLY A 427 29.90 -8.22 -19.57
CA GLY A 427 31.25 -8.48 -19.08
C GLY A 427 31.31 -8.59 -17.56
N ASP A 428 32.42 -8.13 -16.97
CA ASP A 428 32.66 -8.24 -15.52
C ASP A 428 31.71 -7.37 -14.69
N ASP A 429 31.02 -6.38 -15.27
CA ASP A 429 30.19 -5.42 -14.54
C ASP A 429 28.71 -5.86 -14.39
N TYR A 430 28.41 -7.13 -14.65
CA TYR A 430 27.03 -7.65 -14.76
C TYR A 430 26.13 -7.36 -13.55
N TRP A 431 26.70 -7.24 -12.34
CA TRP A 431 25.97 -6.97 -11.10
C TRP A 431 25.35 -5.56 -11.04
N ASN A 432 25.81 -4.63 -11.88
CA ASN A 432 25.21 -3.31 -12.04
C ASN A 432 24.00 -3.32 -12.99
N TRP A 433 23.78 -4.42 -13.71
CA TRP A 433 22.77 -4.52 -14.77
C TRP A 433 21.62 -5.48 -14.45
N GLY A 434 21.52 -5.94 -13.20
CA GLY A 434 20.36 -6.71 -12.73
C GLY A 434 19.09 -5.88 -12.82
N THR A 435 18.05 -6.39 -13.49
CA THR A 435 16.82 -5.61 -13.73
C THR A 435 16.14 -5.15 -12.45
N TYR A 436 16.19 -5.98 -11.41
CA TYR A 436 15.66 -5.65 -10.10
C TYR A 436 16.39 -4.50 -9.42
N PHE A 437 17.72 -4.51 -9.55
CA PHE A 437 18.56 -3.47 -8.97
C PHE A 437 18.30 -2.13 -9.67
N MET A 438 18.31 -2.13 -11.01
CA MET A 438 18.09 -0.93 -11.82
C MET A 438 16.72 -0.30 -11.60
N GLU A 439 15.66 -1.11 -11.55
CA GLU A 439 14.29 -0.62 -11.31
C GLU A 439 14.17 0.14 -9.97
N ARG A 440 14.74 -0.42 -8.90
CA ARG A 440 14.55 0.12 -7.53
C ARG A 440 15.56 1.15 -7.10
N ASN A 441 16.67 1.29 -7.82
CA ASN A 441 17.71 2.25 -7.50
C ASN A 441 17.84 3.37 -8.55
N LEU A 442 16.88 3.47 -9.46
CA LEU A 442 16.82 4.57 -10.41
C LEU A 442 16.79 5.92 -9.66
N GLY A 443 17.62 6.88 -10.08
CA GLY A 443 17.68 8.22 -9.48
C GLY A 443 18.40 8.31 -8.13
N LYS A 444 19.08 7.25 -7.69
CA LYS A 444 19.96 7.23 -6.51
C LYS A 444 21.43 7.19 -6.91
#